data_AF-A0A7W1KD30-F1
#
_entry.id   AF-A0A7W1KD30-F1
#
_cell.length_a   1.000
_cell.length_b   1.000
_cell.length_c   1.000
_cell.angle_alpha   90.00
_cell.angle_beta   90.00
_cell.angle_gamma   90.00
#
_symmetry.space_group_name_H-M   'P 1'
#
loop_
_entity.id
_entity.type
_entity.pdbx_description
1 polymer ?
#
loop_
_entity_poly.entity_id
_entity_poly.type
_entity_poly.pdbx_seq_one_letter_code
_entity_poly.pdbx_strand_id
1 'polypeptide(L)' 'DLSGYTADSGEGRWTIEDAMARDVPTPVITASLYARFYSRANGDFTHRMLAALRAQFGGHATKKSADG' A
#
# COMPACT_ATOMS: atom_id res chain seq x y z
N ASP A 1 19.73 3.96 13.43
CA ASP A 1 18.35 4.16 12.97
C ASP A 1 18.04 3.14 11.89
N LEU A 2 16.84 2.56 11.86
CA LEU A 2 16.48 1.49 10.92
C LEU A 2 15.31 1.96 10.05
N SER A 3 15.50 1.98 8.74
CA SER A 3 14.46 2.41 7.81
C SER A 3 13.32 1.38 7.75
N GLY A 4 12.06 1.85 7.64
CA GLY A 4 10.88 1.00 7.46
C GLY A 4 10.77 0.33 6.07
N TYR A 5 11.67 0.63 5.15
CA TYR A 5 11.71 0.05 3.80
C TYR A 5 11.92 -1.47 3.84
N THR A 6 11.02 -2.21 3.18
CA THR A 6 11.17 -3.67 3.00
C THR A 6 11.52 -4.00 1.56
N ALA A 7 12.70 -4.62 1.36
CA ALA A 7 13.12 -5.12 0.06
C ALA A 7 12.31 -6.36 -0.37
N ASP A 8 12.22 -6.60 -1.67
CA ASP A 8 11.69 -7.84 -2.23
C ASP A 8 12.56 -8.34 -3.38
N SER A 9 12.69 -9.65 -3.48
CA SER A 9 13.40 -10.42 -4.51
C SER A 9 12.57 -10.65 -5.79
N GLY A 10 11.28 -10.35 -5.75
CA GLY A 10 10.34 -10.60 -6.85
C GLY A 10 9.55 -11.91 -6.75
N GLU A 11 9.92 -12.87 -5.88
CA GLU A 11 9.23 -14.18 -5.81
C GLU A 11 7.73 -14.05 -5.47
N GLY A 12 7.37 -13.10 -4.60
CA GLY A 12 5.96 -12.85 -4.26
C GLY A 12 5.15 -12.31 -5.44
N ARG A 13 5.77 -11.49 -6.32
CA ARG A 13 5.14 -10.99 -7.55
C ARG A 13 4.94 -12.13 -8.54
N TRP A 14 6.01 -12.89 -8.80
CA TRP A 14 5.97 -14.06 -9.67
C TRP A 14 4.89 -15.06 -9.22
N THR A 15 4.76 -15.30 -7.91
CA THR A 15 3.76 -16.22 -7.35
C THR A 15 2.34 -15.75 -7.63
N ILE A 16 2.06 -14.44 -7.51
CA ILE A 16 0.74 -13.88 -7.80
C ILE A 16 0.45 -13.96 -9.30
N GLU A 17 1.43 -13.71 -10.16
CA GLU A 17 1.28 -13.80 -11.62
C GLU A 17 0.97 -15.23 -12.08
N ASP A 18 1.69 -16.25 -11.58
CA ASP A 18 1.40 -17.65 -11.88
C ASP A 18 0.03 -18.10 -11.31
N ALA A 19 -0.32 -17.65 -10.11
CA ALA A 19 -1.62 -17.95 -9.51
C ALA A 19 -2.79 -17.36 -10.31
N MET A 20 -2.67 -16.13 -10.83
CA MET A 20 -3.67 -15.54 -11.72
C MET A 20 -3.83 -16.33 -13.02
N ALA A 21 -2.72 -16.80 -13.61
CA ALA A 21 -2.77 -17.61 -14.82
C ALA A 21 -3.48 -18.97 -14.63
N ARG A 22 -3.66 -19.40 -13.38
CA ARG A 22 -4.26 -20.68 -12.99
C ARG A 22 -5.60 -20.53 -12.28
N ASP A 23 -6.14 -19.31 -12.19
CA ASP A 23 -7.35 -19.00 -11.41
C ASP A 23 -7.26 -19.43 -9.93
N VAL A 24 -6.06 -19.38 -9.34
CA VAL A 24 -5.82 -19.74 -7.93
C VAL A 24 -5.82 -18.49 -7.05
N PRO A 25 -6.66 -18.41 -6.00
CA PRO A 25 -6.67 -17.26 -5.11
C PRO A 25 -5.48 -17.27 -4.14
N THR A 26 -4.72 -16.17 -4.10
CA THR A 26 -3.56 -15.98 -3.19
C THR A 26 -3.69 -14.75 -2.28
N PRO A 27 -4.78 -14.58 -1.50
CA PRO A 27 -5.09 -13.33 -0.80
C PRO A 27 -3.99 -12.88 0.17
N VAL A 28 -3.40 -13.80 0.93
CA VAL A 28 -2.37 -13.48 1.94
C VAL A 28 -1.06 -13.04 1.29
N ILE A 29 -0.66 -13.68 0.19
CA ILE A 29 0.56 -13.32 -0.56
C ILE A 29 0.38 -11.96 -1.21
N THR A 30 -0.79 -11.71 -1.82
CA THR A 30 -1.12 -10.40 -2.41
C THR A 30 -1.11 -9.29 -1.37
N ALA A 31 -1.75 -9.50 -0.21
CA ALA A 31 -1.73 -8.54 0.88
C ALA A 31 -0.30 -8.27 1.39
N SER A 32 0.52 -9.31 1.49
CA SER A 32 1.93 -9.20 1.91
C SER A 32 2.76 -8.38 0.92
N LEU A 33 2.53 -8.53 -0.39
CA LEU A 33 3.21 -7.73 -1.41
C LEU A 33 2.78 -6.25 -1.33
N TYR A 34 1.48 -5.97 -1.12
CA TYR A 34 0.99 -4.60 -0.99
C TYR A 34 1.53 -3.91 0.25
N ALA A 35 1.64 -4.61 1.38
CA ALA A 35 2.29 -4.09 2.59
C ALA A 35 3.72 -3.58 2.29
N ARG A 36 4.47 -4.28 1.43
CA ARG A 36 5.79 -3.83 0.99
C ARG A 36 5.73 -2.57 0.15
N PHE A 37 4.75 -2.41 -0.74
CA PHE A 37 4.59 -1.15 -1.50
C PHE A 37 4.28 0.04 -0.60
N TYR A 38 3.47 -0.15 0.45
CA TYR A 38 3.23 0.91 1.43
C TYR A 38 4.51 1.31 2.17
N SER A 39 5.43 0.37 2.44
CA SER A 39 6.74 0.70 3.02
C SER A 39 7.62 1.59 2.13
N ARG A 40 7.27 1.74 0.84
CA ARG A 40 7.97 2.56 -0.16
C ARG A 40 7.25 3.87 -0.46
N ALA A 41 6.31 4.29 0.39
CA ALA A 41 5.48 5.48 0.19
C ALA A 41 4.53 5.43 -1.03
N ASN A 42 4.35 4.27 -1.69
CA ASN A 42 3.47 4.14 -2.85
C ASN A 42 1.97 4.33 -2.54
N GLY A 43 1.57 4.46 -1.27
CA GLY A 43 0.19 4.74 -0.85
C GLY A 43 -0.06 6.19 -0.45
N ASP A 44 0.97 7.03 -0.33
CA ASP A 44 0.85 8.31 0.37
C ASP A 44 -0.05 9.31 -0.37
N PHE A 45 0.07 9.38 -1.69
CA PHE A 45 -0.82 10.23 -2.49
C PHE A 45 -2.28 9.81 -2.34
N THR A 46 -2.57 8.51 -2.49
CA THR A 46 -3.91 7.95 -2.37
C THR A 46 -4.48 8.19 -0.97
N HIS A 47 -3.67 8.01 0.09
CA HIS A 47 -4.07 8.28 1.46
C HIS A 47 -4.37 9.76 1.70
N ARG A 48 -3.55 10.67 1.15
CA ARG A 48 -3.83 12.13 1.23
C ARG A 48 -5.11 12.50 0.49
N MET A 49 -5.32 11.94 -0.70
CA MET A 49 -6.55 12.19 -1.47
C MET A 49 -7.79 11.66 -0.73
N LEU A 50 -7.71 10.45 -0.17
CA LEU A 50 -8.78 9.89 0.65
C LEU A 50 -9.07 10.75 1.89
N ALA A 51 -8.03 11.23 2.57
CA ALA A 51 -8.19 12.14 3.72
C ALA A 51 -8.88 13.44 3.31
N ALA A 52 -8.50 14.03 2.17
CA ALA A 52 -9.14 15.23 1.64
C ALA A 52 -10.63 15.01 1.32
N LEU A 53 -10.99 13.87 0.69
CA LEU A 53 -12.39 13.52 0.41
C LEU A 53 -13.20 13.33 1.70
N ARG A 54 -12.63 12.63 2.69
CA ARG A 54 -13.26 12.43 4.01
C ARG A 54 -13.48 13.75 4.75
N ALA A 55 -12.58 14.71 4.58
CA ALA A 55 -12.74 16.05 5.14
C ALA A 55 -13.84 16.83 4.42
N GLN A 56 -13.77 16.88 3.09
CA GLN A 56 -14.67 17.68 2.25
C GLN A 56 -16.12 17.23 2.33
N PHE A 57 -16.36 15.92 2.30
CA PHE A 57 -17.72 15.36 2.22
C PHE A 57 -18.22 14.76 3.54
N GLY A 58 -17.30 14.38 4.44
CA GLY A 58 -17.65 13.75 5.73
C GLY A 58 -17.40 14.62 6.95
N GLY A 59 -16.82 15.82 6.80
CA GLY A 59 -16.49 16.70 7.94
C GLY A 59 -15.40 16.14 8.85
N HIS A 60 -14.65 15.12 8.42
CA HIS A 60 -13.59 14.52 9.22
C HIS A 60 -12.39 15.48 9.36
N ALA A 61 -11.86 15.61 10.59
CA ALA A 61 -10.65 16.39 10.83
C ALA A 61 -9.42 15.77 10.14
N THR A 62 -8.59 16.61 9.55
CA THR A 62 -7.31 16.23 8.92
C THR A 62 -6.13 16.74 9.72
N LYS A 63 -5.03 15.99 9.73
CA LYS A 63 -3.74 16.47 10.24
C LYS A 63 -2.89 16.99 9.08
N LYS A 64 -2.12 18.06 9.31
CA LYS A 64 -1.07 18.46 8.37
C LYS A 64 0.02 17.39 8.38
N SER A 65 0.60 17.12 7.20
CA SER A 65 1.83 16.33 7.12
C SER A 65 2.93 16.99 7.96
N ALA A 66 3.77 16.19 8.61
CA ALA A 66 4.84 16.67 9.49
C ALA A 66 5.98 17.38 8.74
N ASP A 67 5.94 17.44 7.42
CA ASP A 67 6.85 18.25 6.61
C ASP A 67 6.32 19.68 6.53
N GLY A 68 6.79 20.49 7.48
CA GLY A 68 6.74 21.94 7.51
C GLY A 68 8.06 22.48 8.05
#